data_AF-A0A7J9Z011-F1
#
_entry.id   AF-A0A7J9Z011-F1
#
_cell.length_a   1.000
_cell.length_b   1.000
_cell.length_c   1.000
_cell.angle_alpha   90.00
_cell.angle_beta   90.00
_cell.angle_gamma   90.00
#
_symmetry.space_group_name_H-M   'P 1'
#
loop_
_entity.id
_entity.type
_entity.pdbx_description
1 polymer ?
#
loop_
_entity_poly.entity_id
_entity_poly.type
_entity_poly.pdbx_seq_one_letter_code
_entity_poly.pdbx_strand_id
1 'polypeptide(L)'
;MEAATVTEAQRAAPPPRMRETYENEVLPALERKFGYSSRMQVPRLVKITLNMGVGEAKQSTPILEAATEQLATIAGQHPNTRRARRSIASFKVREGMPVGVSVTLRGARMWEFLDRLITIAIPRIRDFRGLNPRSFDGRGNYSLGIREQLIFPEIDYDSIDEVRGLDVAISTSAPSDAEGFELLLGLGMPFAQEGRPGAVEPEVDPEEERRLEEARARAEAEQAALEQLKEENPDAYAKPEREPEEGEEGEAESSDSDQTSNDESPEE
;
A
#
# COMPACT_ATOMS: atom_id res chain seq x y z
N MET A 1 -19.61 5.70 58.86
CA MET A 1 -19.44 6.36 57.55
C MET A 1 -18.06 5.96 57.05
N GLU A 2 -17.99 4.82 56.38
CA GLU A 2 -16.73 4.26 55.88
C GLU A 2 -16.93 4.17 54.36
N ALA A 3 -16.29 5.08 53.66
CA ALA A 3 -16.38 5.17 52.21
C ALA A 3 -15.64 3.98 51.60
N ALA A 4 -16.37 3.16 50.86
CA ALA A 4 -15.83 2.06 50.08
C ALA A 4 -14.86 2.60 49.02
N THR A 5 -13.56 2.41 49.26
CA THR A 5 -12.51 2.56 48.26
C THR A 5 -12.58 1.38 47.30
N VAL A 6 -13.44 1.48 46.29
CA VAL A 6 -13.41 0.56 45.15
C VAL A 6 -12.10 0.78 44.41
N THR A 7 -11.25 -0.24 44.45
CA THR A 7 -9.93 -0.28 43.84
C THR A 7 -10.03 -0.07 42.33
N GLU A 8 -9.46 1.02 41.80
CA GLU A 8 -9.39 1.34 40.36
C GLU A 8 -8.57 0.32 39.52
N ALA A 9 -7.98 -0.69 40.15
CA ALA A 9 -7.02 -1.62 39.55
C ALA A 9 -7.61 -2.67 38.58
N GLN A 10 -8.90 -2.62 38.25
CA GLN A 10 -9.55 -3.60 37.37
C GLN A 10 -10.55 -3.01 36.36
N ARG A 11 -10.30 -1.80 35.84
CA ARG A 11 -10.87 -1.47 34.52
C ARG A 11 -10.10 -2.26 33.48
N ALA A 12 -10.61 -3.43 33.11
CA ALA A 12 -10.18 -4.10 31.88
C ALA A 12 -10.20 -3.05 30.76
N ALA A 13 -9.10 -2.96 29.99
CA ALA A 13 -9.01 -2.01 28.89
C ALA A 13 -10.29 -2.13 28.03
N PRO A 14 -10.91 -1.00 27.64
CA PRO A 14 -12.13 -1.04 26.85
C PRO A 14 -11.91 -1.94 25.61
N PRO A 15 -12.92 -2.72 25.21
CA PRO A 15 -12.79 -3.57 24.04
C PRO A 15 -12.34 -2.72 22.84
N PRO A 16 -11.43 -3.23 21.99
CA PRO A 16 -10.96 -2.47 20.83
C PRO A 16 -12.14 -2.08 19.95
N ARG A 17 -12.21 -0.81 19.54
CA ARG A 17 -13.29 -0.28 18.69
C ARG A 17 -13.58 -1.16 17.48
N MET A 18 -12.55 -1.58 16.74
CA MET A 18 -12.68 -2.47 15.58
C MET A 18 -13.32 -3.82 15.90
N ARG A 19 -13.15 -4.33 17.13
CA ARG A 19 -13.80 -5.56 17.56
C ARG A 19 -15.29 -5.37 17.76
N GLU A 20 -15.72 -4.23 18.30
CA GLU A 20 -17.15 -3.90 18.43
C GLU A 20 -17.79 -3.72 17.05
N THR A 21 -17.14 -3.02 16.13
CA THR A 21 -17.58 -2.88 14.73
C THR A 21 -17.74 -4.25 14.07
N TYR A 22 -16.79 -5.16 14.29
CA TYR A 22 -16.89 -6.54 13.80
C TYR A 22 -18.13 -7.26 14.34
N GLU A 23 -18.35 -7.22 15.66
CA GLU A 23 -19.43 -7.97 16.32
C GLU A 23 -20.83 -7.41 16.00
N ASN A 24 -20.95 -6.08 15.85
CA ASN A 24 -22.24 -5.39 15.69
C ASN A 24 -22.64 -5.18 14.22
N GLU A 25 -21.69 -4.94 13.32
CA GLU A 25 -21.98 -4.52 11.93
C GLU A 25 -21.55 -5.58 10.92
N VAL A 26 -20.28 -6.01 10.99
CA VAL A 26 -19.68 -6.89 9.98
C VAL A 26 -20.23 -8.31 10.09
N LEU A 27 -20.35 -8.84 11.30
CA LEU A 27 -20.83 -10.21 11.53
C LEU A 27 -22.26 -10.39 10.98
N PRO A 28 -23.26 -9.53 11.30
CA PRO A 28 -24.60 -9.65 10.72
C PRO A 28 -24.64 -9.39 9.20
N ALA A 29 -23.72 -8.60 8.66
CA ALA A 29 -23.62 -8.38 7.21
C ALA A 29 -23.13 -9.65 6.49
N LEU A 30 -22.10 -10.32 7.02
CA LEU A 30 -21.57 -11.57 6.47
C LEU A 30 -22.57 -12.73 6.58
N GLU A 31 -23.28 -12.85 7.72
CA GLU A 31 -24.34 -13.85 7.89
C GLU A 31 -25.43 -13.70 6.83
N ARG A 32 -25.88 -12.47 6.57
CA ARG A 32 -26.90 -12.20 5.54
C ARG A 32 -26.40 -12.46 4.13
N LYS A 33 -25.13 -12.13 3.83
CA LYS A 33 -24.57 -12.25 2.48
C LYS A 33 -24.31 -13.70 2.07
N PHE A 34 -23.77 -14.51 2.98
CA PHE A 34 -23.35 -15.89 2.69
C PHE A 34 -24.30 -16.96 3.25
N GLY A 35 -25.30 -16.57 4.05
CA GLY A 35 -26.34 -17.48 4.52
C GLY A 35 -25.81 -18.59 5.44
N TYR A 36 -24.88 -18.27 6.34
CA TYR A 36 -24.26 -19.26 7.22
C TYR A 36 -25.28 -19.95 8.15
N SER A 37 -25.11 -21.25 8.32
CA SER A 37 -25.98 -22.07 9.19
C SER A 37 -25.74 -21.82 10.68
N SER A 38 -24.56 -21.34 11.05
CA SER A 38 -24.13 -21.12 12.43
C SER A 38 -23.28 -19.86 12.53
N ARG A 39 -23.50 -19.08 13.60
CA ARG A 39 -22.69 -17.88 13.91
C ARG A 39 -21.20 -18.18 14.05
N MET A 40 -20.85 -19.40 14.46
CA MET A 40 -19.45 -19.83 14.59
C MET A 40 -18.77 -20.14 13.25
N GLN A 41 -19.54 -20.27 12.17
CA GLN A 41 -19.04 -20.47 10.81
C GLN A 41 -18.56 -19.16 10.17
N VAL A 42 -19.01 -18.00 10.69
CA VAL A 42 -18.67 -16.69 10.15
C VAL A 42 -17.15 -16.48 10.22
N PRO A 43 -16.51 -16.04 9.13
CA PRO A 43 -15.10 -15.73 9.11
C PRO A 43 -14.70 -14.70 10.17
N ARG A 44 -13.56 -14.92 10.82
CA ARG A 44 -12.96 -14.02 11.80
C ARG A 44 -11.46 -13.87 11.56
N LEU A 45 -10.89 -12.80 12.13
CA LEU A 45 -9.45 -12.62 12.18
C LEU A 45 -8.82 -13.55 13.22
N VAL A 46 -7.79 -14.29 12.81
CA VAL A 46 -7.09 -15.26 13.66
C VAL A 46 -5.80 -14.67 14.22
N LYS A 47 -5.00 -14.02 13.37
CA LYS A 47 -3.74 -13.37 13.73
C LYS A 47 -3.34 -12.39 12.64
N ILE A 48 -2.53 -11.41 13.01
CA ILE A 48 -1.78 -10.58 12.05
C ILE A 48 -0.30 -10.81 12.31
N THR A 49 0.46 -11.13 11.27
CA THR A 49 1.91 -11.31 11.35
C THR A 49 2.58 -10.17 10.62
N LEU A 50 3.47 -9.48 11.34
CA LEU A 50 4.33 -8.46 10.77
C LEU A 50 5.71 -9.06 10.57
N ASN A 51 6.31 -8.80 9.42
CA ASN A 51 7.61 -9.30 9.05
C ASN A 51 8.42 -8.20 8.37
N MET A 52 9.63 -7.97 8.84
CA MET A 52 10.58 -7.03 8.25
C MET A 52 11.83 -7.81 7.86
N GLY A 53 12.12 -7.85 6.57
CA GLY A 53 13.34 -8.41 6.02
C GLY A 53 14.46 -7.38 6.09
N VAL A 54 15.57 -7.70 6.75
CA VAL A 54 16.71 -6.80 6.91
C VAL A 54 17.94 -7.48 6.32
N GLY A 55 18.14 -7.33 5.01
CA GLY A 55 19.21 -8.02 4.28
C GLY A 55 20.63 -7.66 4.76
N GLU A 56 20.77 -6.48 5.35
CA GLU A 56 22.03 -5.93 5.88
C GLU A 56 22.33 -6.38 7.32
N ALA A 57 21.35 -6.99 8.02
CA ALA A 57 21.50 -7.47 9.39
C ALA A 57 22.62 -8.51 9.58
N LYS A 58 23.09 -9.10 8.48
CA LYS A 58 24.23 -10.03 8.48
C LYS A 58 25.59 -9.36 8.71
N GLN A 59 25.69 -8.06 8.42
CA GLN A 59 26.94 -7.28 8.51
C GLN A 59 26.98 -6.40 9.76
N SER A 60 25.82 -5.92 10.21
CA SER A 60 25.71 -4.97 11.32
C SER A 60 24.63 -5.41 12.30
N THR A 61 25.02 -5.58 13.56
CA THR A 61 24.09 -5.83 14.68
C THR A 61 23.25 -4.59 15.03
N PRO A 62 23.80 -3.35 15.04
CA PRO A 62 23.01 -2.14 15.29
C PRO A 62 21.79 -1.96 14.38
N ILE A 63 21.92 -2.26 13.08
CA ILE A 63 20.82 -2.16 12.10
C ILE A 63 19.66 -3.10 12.49
N LEU A 64 19.99 -4.29 12.99
CA LEU A 64 18.99 -5.27 13.43
C LEU A 64 18.29 -4.82 14.73
N GLU A 65 19.03 -4.21 15.65
CA GLU A 65 18.49 -3.67 16.90
C GLU A 65 17.52 -2.51 16.60
N ALA A 66 17.93 -1.56 15.76
CA ALA A 66 17.07 -0.46 15.31
C ALA A 66 15.77 -0.96 14.65
N ALA A 67 15.88 -1.95 13.74
CA ALA A 67 14.70 -2.57 13.12
C ALA A 67 13.79 -3.30 14.16
N THR A 68 14.40 -3.90 15.19
CA THR A 68 13.66 -4.57 16.27
C THR A 68 12.88 -3.55 17.10
N GLU A 69 13.51 -2.43 17.45
CA GLU A 69 12.90 -1.34 18.21
C GLU A 69 11.77 -0.67 17.42
N GLN A 70 12.00 -0.32 16.16
CA GLN A 70 10.99 0.26 15.28
C GLN A 70 9.75 -0.65 15.17
N LEU A 71 9.96 -1.96 14.94
CA LEU A 71 8.86 -2.91 14.86
C LEU A 71 8.19 -3.13 16.23
N ALA A 72 8.93 -3.05 17.33
CA ALA A 72 8.38 -3.11 18.68
C ALA A 72 7.44 -1.92 18.95
N THR A 73 7.85 -0.72 18.56
CA THR A 73 7.04 0.51 18.68
C THR A 73 5.77 0.42 17.85
N ILE A 74 5.85 -0.03 16.60
CA ILE A 74 4.67 -0.22 15.74
C ILE A 74 3.72 -1.27 16.32
N ALA A 75 4.24 -2.41 16.78
CA ALA A 75 3.42 -3.55 17.19
C ALA A 75 2.97 -3.51 18.66
N GLY A 76 3.59 -2.68 19.51
CA GLY A 76 3.41 -2.70 20.96
C GLY A 76 3.87 -4.03 21.59
N GLN A 77 4.74 -4.77 20.92
CA GLN A 77 5.20 -6.10 21.33
C GLN A 77 6.61 -6.34 20.81
N HIS A 78 7.50 -6.83 21.68
CA HIS A 78 8.88 -7.16 21.30
C HIS A 78 8.91 -8.23 20.18
N PRO A 79 9.52 -7.93 19.02
CA PRO A 79 9.63 -8.86 17.91
C PRO A 79 10.59 -10.03 18.20
N ASN A 80 10.47 -11.09 17.40
CA ASN A 80 11.40 -12.20 17.41
C ASN A 80 12.34 -12.13 16.20
N THR A 81 13.65 -12.21 16.44
CA THR A 81 14.69 -12.28 15.40
C THR A 81 14.60 -13.60 14.63
N ARG A 82 14.45 -13.51 13.31
CA ARG A 82 14.42 -14.66 12.41
C ARG A 82 15.83 -14.98 11.93
N ARG A 83 16.28 -16.18 12.28
CA ARG A 83 17.58 -16.73 11.85
C ARG A 83 17.42 -17.59 10.59
N ALA A 84 18.43 -17.59 9.74
CA ALA A 84 18.48 -18.39 8.53
C ALA A 84 18.47 -19.89 8.86
N ARG A 85 17.59 -20.65 8.18
CA ARG A 85 17.50 -22.12 8.32
C ARG A 85 18.47 -22.88 7.43
N ARG A 86 18.95 -22.26 6.35
CA ARG A 86 19.83 -22.87 5.36
C ARG A 86 20.90 -21.89 4.95
N SER A 87 22.08 -22.40 4.66
CA SER A 87 23.19 -21.62 4.08
C SER A 87 23.00 -21.51 2.57
N ILE A 88 23.04 -20.29 2.04
CA ILE A 88 22.91 -20.02 0.60
C ILE A 88 24.01 -19.02 0.20
N ALA A 89 24.91 -19.47 -0.67
CA ALA A 89 26.09 -18.69 -1.08
C ALA A 89 25.72 -17.41 -1.84
N SER A 90 24.71 -17.44 -2.72
CA SER A 90 24.28 -16.29 -3.52
C SER A 90 23.86 -15.09 -2.67
N PHE A 91 23.23 -15.33 -1.52
CA PHE A 91 22.83 -14.27 -0.58
C PHE A 91 23.90 -13.98 0.48
N LYS A 92 25.01 -14.72 0.46
CA LYS A 92 26.09 -14.68 1.46
C LYS A 92 25.58 -14.93 2.88
N VAL A 93 24.60 -15.83 3.04
CA VAL A 93 23.97 -16.16 4.33
C VAL A 93 24.40 -17.56 4.76
N ARG A 94 24.78 -17.70 6.03
CA ARG A 94 25.04 -18.98 6.70
C ARG A 94 23.89 -19.31 7.65
N GLU A 95 23.68 -20.60 7.90
CA GLU A 95 22.72 -21.08 8.89
C GLU A 95 22.95 -20.42 10.26
N GLY A 96 21.86 -20.03 10.92
CA GLY A 96 21.89 -19.39 12.24
C GLY A 96 22.12 -17.87 12.22
N MET A 97 22.49 -17.27 11.08
CA MET A 97 22.64 -15.81 10.96
C MET A 97 21.27 -15.11 11.02
N PRO A 98 21.16 -13.91 11.64
CA PRO A 98 19.94 -13.12 11.61
C PRO A 98 19.68 -12.57 10.19
N VAL A 99 18.41 -12.62 9.76
CA VAL A 99 17.97 -12.17 8.43
C VAL A 99 16.85 -11.12 8.52
N GLY A 100 16.09 -11.11 9.61
CA GLY A 100 15.00 -10.17 9.80
C GLY A 100 14.34 -10.32 11.14
N VAL A 101 13.24 -9.59 11.33
CA VAL A 101 12.46 -9.57 12.57
C VAL A 101 10.99 -9.77 12.26
N SER A 102 10.28 -10.46 13.14
CA SER A 102 8.87 -10.74 12.94
C SER A 102 8.13 -10.80 14.27
N VAL A 103 6.90 -10.31 14.26
CA VAL A 103 6.00 -10.33 15.41
C VAL A 103 4.63 -10.85 14.99
N THR A 104 3.97 -11.59 15.87
CA THR A 104 2.62 -12.10 15.64
C THR A 104 1.67 -11.51 16.67
N LEU A 105 0.72 -10.73 16.18
CA LEU A 105 -0.32 -10.09 16.97
C LEU A 105 -1.58 -10.96 17.00
N ARG A 106 -2.17 -11.08 18.19
CA ARG A 106 -3.42 -11.81 18.45
C ARG A 106 -4.23 -11.06 19.52
N GLY A 107 -5.51 -11.36 19.61
CA GLY A 107 -6.39 -10.76 20.63
C GLY A 107 -6.53 -9.25 20.43
N ALA A 108 -6.53 -8.48 21.53
CA ALA A 108 -6.76 -7.04 21.48
C ALA A 108 -5.73 -6.27 20.63
N ARG A 109 -4.43 -6.57 20.79
CA ARG A 109 -3.34 -5.93 20.03
C ARG A 109 -3.48 -6.06 18.51
N MET A 110 -4.07 -7.18 18.05
CA MET A 110 -4.32 -7.40 16.63
C MET A 110 -5.38 -6.42 16.10
N TRP A 111 -6.47 -6.24 16.84
CA TRP A 111 -7.56 -5.34 16.48
C TRP A 111 -7.12 -3.87 16.53
N GLU A 112 -6.35 -3.48 17.54
CA GLU A 112 -5.78 -2.13 17.65
C GLU A 112 -4.77 -1.82 16.55
N PHE A 113 -3.92 -2.79 16.20
CA PHE A 113 -3.00 -2.63 15.07
C PHE A 113 -3.75 -2.48 13.75
N LEU A 114 -4.78 -3.29 13.51
CA LEU A 114 -5.58 -3.19 12.29
C LEU A 114 -6.31 -1.85 12.19
N ASP A 115 -6.85 -1.35 13.30
CA ASP A 115 -7.49 -0.03 13.36
C ASP A 115 -6.52 1.08 12.98
N ARG A 116 -5.33 1.09 13.59
CA ARG A 116 -4.28 2.07 13.26
C ARG A 116 -3.81 1.94 11.82
N LEU A 117 -3.69 0.72 11.31
CA LEU A 117 -3.28 0.46 9.93
C LEU A 117 -4.27 1.07 8.93
N ILE A 118 -5.57 0.82 9.13
CA ILE A 118 -6.64 1.29 8.23
C ILE A 118 -6.87 2.79 8.36
N THR A 119 -7.03 3.27 9.59
CA THR A 119 -7.47 4.65 9.84
C THR A 119 -6.34 5.66 9.69
N ILE A 120 -5.10 5.29 10.03
CA ILE A 120 -3.99 6.24 10.13
C ILE A 120 -2.88 5.92 9.13
N ALA A 121 -2.40 4.69 9.07
CA ALA A 121 -1.18 4.36 8.33
C ALA A 121 -1.41 4.32 6.82
N ILE A 122 -2.46 3.64 6.34
CA ILE A 122 -2.73 3.51 4.90
C ILE A 122 -2.97 4.86 4.21
N PRO A 123 -3.77 5.80 4.76
CA PRO A 123 -3.96 7.12 4.16
C PRO A 123 -2.67 7.94 4.02
N ARG A 124 -1.63 7.64 4.81
CA ARG A 124 -0.31 8.31 4.75
C ARG A 124 0.62 7.71 3.69
N ILE A 125 0.21 6.65 2.99
CA ILE A 125 0.98 6.09 1.88
C ILE A 125 0.98 7.10 0.72
N ARG A 126 2.17 7.46 0.23
CA ARG A 126 2.32 8.31 -0.97
C ARG A 126 1.70 7.64 -2.20
N ASP A 127 0.93 8.41 -2.96
CA ASP A 127 0.22 7.97 -4.19
C ASP A 127 -0.70 6.76 -3.96
N PHE A 128 -1.42 6.74 -2.83
CA PHE A 128 -2.34 5.65 -2.50
C PHE A 128 -3.55 5.60 -3.45
N ARG A 129 -3.66 4.51 -4.23
CA ARG A 129 -4.76 4.24 -5.18
C ARG A 129 -5.72 3.14 -4.72
N GLY A 130 -5.62 2.73 -3.45
CA GLY A 130 -6.29 1.54 -2.94
C GLY A 130 -5.36 0.33 -2.88
N LEU A 131 -5.68 -0.60 -1.97
CA LEU A 131 -5.01 -1.87 -1.82
C LEU A 131 -5.43 -2.85 -2.92
N ASN A 132 -4.48 -3.65 -3.41
CA ASN A 132 -4.76 -4.65 -4.44
C ASN A 132 -5.69 -5.76 -3.87
N PRO A 133 -6.89 -5.97 -4.43
CA PRO A 133 -7.79 -7.03 -4.00
C PRO A 133 -7.35 -8.42 -4.46
N ARG A 134 -6.35 -8.54 -5.33
CA ARG A 134 -5.83 -9.83 -5.83
C ARG A 134 -4.76 -10.45 -4.92
N SER A 135 -4.37 -9.79 -3.84
CA SER A 135 -3.31 -10.25 -2.93
C SER A 135 -3.78 -11.29 -1.88
N PHE A 136 -4.88 -11.99 -2.15
CA PHE A 136 -5.32 -13.14 -1.36
C PHE A 136 -4.61 -14.42 -1.82
N ASP A 137 -4.50 -15.39 -0.91
CA ASP A 137 -3.73 -16.62 -1.11
C ASP A 137 -4.57 -17.82 -1.58
N GLY A 138 -5.83 -17.62 -1.98
CA GLY A 138 -6.77 -18.69 -2.32
C GLY A 138 -7.48 -19.32 -1.12
N ARG A 139 -7.09 -18.96 0.11
CA ARG A 139 -7.62 -19.49 1.37
C ARG A 139 -8.04 -18.36 2.32
N GLY A 140 -8.43 -17.21 1.75
CA GLY A 140 -8.96 -16.09 2.51
C GLY A 140 -7.94 -15.35 3.39
N ASN A 141 -6.64 -15.63 3.27
CA ASN A 141 -5.61 -14.83 3.93
C ASN A 141 -5.13 -13.73 2.99
N TYR A 142 -4.87 -12.55 3.57
CA TYR A 142 -4.46 -11.39 2.81
C TYR A 142 -3.05 -10.98 3.18
N SER A 143 -2.22 -10.68 2.19
CA SER A 143 -0.87 -10.16 2.41
C SER A 143 -0.70 -8.81 1.72
N LEU A 144 -0.11 -7.84 2.41
CA LEU A 144 0.22 -6.55 1.84
C LEU A 144 1.68 -6.20 2.16
N GLY A 145 2.37 -5.65 1.17
CA GLY A 145 3.72 -5.12 1.31
C GLY A 145 3.67 -3.61 1.49
N ILE A 146 4.27 -3.12 2.56
CA ILE A 146 4.46 -1.71 2.85
C ILE A 146 5.91 -1.37 2.52
N ARG A 147 6.12 -0.34 1.71
CA ARG A 147 7.48 0.03 1.25
C ARG A 147 8.27 0.79 2.31
N GLU A 148 7.59 1.58 3.14
CA GLU A 148 8.21 2.52 4.06
C GLU A 148 7.53 2.43 5.43
N GLN A 149 8.31 2.26 6.50
CA GLN A 149 7.80 2.22 7.87
C GLN A 149 7.32 3.59 8.39
N LEU A 150 7.65 4.67 7.69
CA LEU A 150 7.30 6.07 7.99
C LEU A 150 5.78 6.37 7.99
N ILE A 151 4.98 5.47 7.42
CA ILE A 151 3.53 5.62 7.41
C ILE A 151 2.92 5.55 8.82
N PHE A 152 3.63 4.94 9.77
CA PHE A 152 3.21 4.85 11.17
C PHE A 152 3.62 6.13 11.91
N PRO A 153 2.68 6.86 12.55
CA PRO A 153 3.00 8.10 13.26
C PRO A 153 3.86 7.88 14.50
N GLU A 154 3.93 6.66 15.01
CA GLU A 154 4.73 6.29 16.17
C GLU A 154 6.23 6.24 15.87
N ILE A 155 6.62 6.24 14.59
CA ILE A 155 8.02 6.26 14.18
C ILE A 155 8.45 7.71 13.96
N ASP A 156 9.50 8.11 14.69
CA ASP A 156 10.14 9.41 14.52
C ASP A 156 11.04 9.40 13.27
N TYR A 157 10.86 10.41 12.42
CA TYR A 157 11.63 10.58 11.19
C TYR A 157 13.13 10.75 11.48
N ASP A 158 13.47 11.49 12.55
CA ASP A 158 14.86 11.83 12.86
C ASP A 158 15.63 10.63 13.43
N SER A 159 14.92 9.63 13.94
CA SER A 159 15.50 8.41 14.51
C SER A 159 15.84 7.34 13.47
N ILE A 160 15.42 7.52 12.21
CA ILE A 160 15.59 6.52 11.16
C ILE A 160 16.94 6.67 10.47
N ASP A 161 17.67 5.57 10.45
CA ASP A 161 18.90 5.40 9.67
C ASP A 161 18.60 5.07 8.20
N GLU A 162 17.68 4.12 7.96
CA GLU A 162 17.33 3.63 6.63
C GLU A 162 15.82 3.36 6.51
N VAL A 163 15.27 3.64 5.32
CA VAL A 163 13.89 3.30 4.98
C VAL A 163 13.77 1.80 4.74
N ARG A 164 12.90 1.13 5.50
CA ARG A 164 12.70 -0.31 5.49
C ARG A 164 11.24 -0.63 5.18
N GLY A 165 11.05 -1.65 4.34
CA GLY A 165 9.73 -2.21 4.07
C GLY A 165 9.22 -3.12 5.18
N LEU A 166 7.90 -3.31 5.24
CA LEU A 166 7.21 -4.19 6.16
C LEU A 166 6.18 -5.03 5.40
N ASP A 167 6.21 -6.35 5.60
CA ASP A 167 5.14 -7.23 5.13
C ASP A 167 4.13 -7.46 6.25
N VAL A 168 2.85 -7.27 5.92
CA VAL A 168 1.74 -7.53 6.84
C VAL A 168 0.90 -8.67 6.27
N ALA A 169 0.88 -9.79 6.98
CA ALA A 169 0.08 -10.97 6.66
C ALA A 169 -1.10 -11.09 7.63
N ILE A 170 -2.30 -10.91 7.10
CA ILE A 170 -3.56 -11.00 7.84
C ILE A 170 -4.12 -12.41 7.61
N SER A 171 -4.12 -13.22 8.68
CA SER A 171 -4.69 -14.57 8.64
C SER A 171 -6.13 -14.55 9.14
N THR A 172 -7.03 -15.06 8.31
CA THR A 172 -8.46 -15.19 8.64
C THR A 172 -8.82 -16.66 8.84
N SER A 173 -10.05 -16.93 9.28
CA SER A 173 -10.63 -18.28 9.28
C SER A 173 -11.46 -18.57 8.03
N ALA A 174 -11.46 -17.68 7.04
CA ALA A 174 -12.26 -17.85 5.83
C ALA A 174 -11.75 -19.05 5.02
N PRO A 175 -12.63 -19.90 4.47
CA PRO A 175 -12.27 -20.96 3.54
C PRO A 175 -12.01 -20.44 2.11
N SER A 176 -12.56 -19.28 1.74
CA SER A 176 -12.50 -18.73 0.38
C SER A 176 -12.06 -17.26 0.38
N ASP A 177 -11.51 -16.82 -0.76
CA ASP A 177 -11.04 -15.43 -0.93
C ASP A 177 -12.21 -14.43 -0.97
N ALA A 178 -13.37 -14.82 -1.50
CA ALA A 178 -14.55 -13.97 -1.50
C ALA A 178 -15.00 -13.63 -0.07
N GLU A 179 -15.03 -14.62 0.82
CA GLU A 179 -15.37 -14.43 2.23
C GLU A 179 -14.33 -13.60 2.97
N GLY A 180 -13.03 -13.85 2.71
CA GLY A 180 -11.94 -13.07 3.28
C GLY A 180 -11.95 -11.61 2.82
N PHE A 181 -12.24 -11.38 1.54
CA PHE A 181 -12.38 -10.05 0.95
C PHE A 181 -13.52 -9.26 1.58
N GLU A 182 -14.71 -9.86 1.69
CA GLU A 182 -15.87 -9.22 2.29
C GLU A 182 -15.69 -8.93 3.78
N LEU A 183 -15.00 -9.82 4.51
CA LEU A 183 -14.63 -9.57 5.89
C LEU A 183 -13.75 -8.32 6.02
N LEU A 184 -12.69 -8.23 5.23
CA LEU A 184 -11.76 -7.09 5.27
C LEU A 184 -12.40 -5.81 4.76
N LEU A 185 -13.26 -5.91 3.73
CA LEU A 185 -14.02 -4.77 3.21
C LEU A 185 -15.01 -4.23 4.25
N GLY A 186 -15.72 -5.11 4.96
CA GLY A 186 -16.62 -4.73 6.05
C GLY A 186 -15.88 -4.10 7.23
N LEU A 187 -14.62 -4.48 7.47
CA LEU A 187 -13.74 -3.83 8.43
C LEU A 187 -13.16 -2.49 7.95
N GLY A 188 -13.53 -2.02 6.75
CA GLY A 188 -13.10 -0.72 6.23
C GLY A 188 -11.76 -0.73 5.51
N MET A 189 -11.24 -1.89 5.08
CA MET A 189 -10.02 -1.93 4.28
C MET A 189 -10.22 -1.22 2.94
N PRO A 190 -9.37 -0.23 2.60
CA PRO A 190 -9.52 0.57 1.39
C PRO A 190 -8.99 -0.17 0.15
N PHE A 191 -9.79 -1.09 -0.38
CA PHE A 191 -9.46 -1.83 -1.60
C PHE A 191 -9.69 -0.98 -2.86
N ALA A 192 -8.78 -1.11 -3.83
CA ALA A 192 -8.95 -0.56 -5.16
C ALA A 192 -10.25 -1.09 -5.81
N GLN A 193 -10.82 -0.32 -6.74
CA GLN A 193 -12.02 -0.75 -7.46
C GLN A 193 -11.72 -1.89 -8.44
N GLU A 194 -10.53 -1.88 -9.02
CA GLU A 194 -10.08 -2.87 -9.99
C GLU A 194 -9.67 -4.19 -9.31
N GLY A 195 -10.11 -5.33 -9.87
CA GLY A 195 -9.69 -6.66 -9.44
C GLY A 195 -10.43 -7.24 -8.23
N ARG A 196 -11.57 -6.66 -7.82
CA ARG A 196 -12.39 -7.18 -6.71
C ARG A 196 -12.95 -8.57 -7.04
N PRO A 197 -12.88 -9.55 -6.12
CA PRO A 197 -13.46 -10.88 -6.34
C PRO A 197 -14.98 -10.76 -6.56
N GLY A 198 -15.45 -11.09 -7.76
CA GLY A 198 -16.88 -11.03 -8.11
C GLY A 198 -17.38 -9.68 -8.63
N ALA A 199 -16.51 -8.67 -8.81
CA ALA A 199 -16.84 -7.59 -9.71
C ALA A 199 -16.85 -8.15 -11.13
N VAL A 200 -17.97 -7.96 -11.84
CA VAL A 200 -18.01 -8.13 -13.29
C VAL A 200 -16.94 -7.17 -13.80
N GLU A 201 -15.85 -7.70 -14.36
CA GLU A 201 -14.93 -6.86 -15.15
C GLU A 201 -15.83 -6.09 -16.12
N PRO A 202 -15.66 -4.76 -16.27
CA PRO A 202 -16.54 -4.02 -17.17
C PRO A 202 -16.53 -4.77 -18.50
N GLU A 203 -17.69 -5.34 -18.88
CA GLU A 203 -17.84 -5.93 -20.21
C GLU A 203 -17.47 -4.80 -21.15
N VAL A 204 -16.28 -4.88 -21.73
CA VAL A 204 -15.85 -3.91 -22.71
C VAL A 204 -16.86 -4.09 -23.83
N ASP A 205 -17.67 -3.07 -24.08
CA ASP A 205 -18.72 -3.14 -25.09
C ASP A 205 -18.02 -3.61 -26.38
N PRO A 206 -18.43 -4.72 -27.01
CA PRO A 206 -17.78 -5.22 -28.22
C PRO A 206 -17.76 -4.18 -29.34
N GLU A 207 -18.63 -3.16 -29.28
CA GLU A 207 -18.54 -2.00 -30.16
C GLU A 207 -17.37 -1.05 -29.84
N GLU A 208 -17.01 -0.89 -28.57
CA GLU A 208 -15.90 -0.05 -28.11
C GLU A 208 -14.55 -0.69 -28.44
N GLU A 209 -14.41 -2.01 -28.32
CA GLU A 209 -13.25 -2.77 -28.81
C GLU A 209 -13.08 -2.62 -30.32
N ARG A 210 -14.16 -2.79 -31.10
CA ARG A 210 -14.11 -2.66 -32.56
C ARG A 210 -13.74 -1.23 -32.99
N ARG A 211 -14.26 -0.21 -32.30
CA ARG A 211 -13.92 1.20 -32.54
C ARG A 211 -12.44 1.49 -32.23
N LEU A 212 -11.90 0.93 -31.14
CA LEU A 212 -10.49 1.07 -30.76
C LEU A 212 -9.56 0.35 -31.76
N GLU A 213 -9.96 -0.82 -32.24
CA GLU A 213 -9.22 -1.60 -33.24
C GLU A 213 -9.22 -0.89 -34.61
N GLU A 214 -10.37 -0.39 -35.06
CA GLU A 214 -10.48 0.41 -36.29
C GLU A 214 -9.66 1.72 -36.19
N ALA A 215 -9.66 2.39 -35.03
CA ALA A 215 -8.87 3.59 -34.80
C ALA A 215 -7.36 3.31 -34.82
N ARG A 216 -6.91 2.19 -34.23
CA ARG A 216 -5.51 1.76 -34.29
C ARG A 216 -5.10 1.39 -35.71
N ALA A 217 -5.91 0.61 -36.42
CA ALA A 217 -5.65 0.24 -37.81
C ALA A 217 -5.59 1.47 -38.74
N ARG A 218 -6.45 2.48 -38.51
CA ARG A 218 -6.42 3.74 -39.26
C ARG A 218 -5.18 4.56 -38.94
N ALA A 219 -4.76 4.63 -37.68
CA ALA A 219 -3.54 5.33 -37.28
C ALA A 219 -2.28 4.64 -37.84
N GLU A 220 -2.23 3.31 -37.83
CA GLU A 220 -1.15 2.53 -38.44
C GLU A 220 -1.12 2.71 -39.96
N ALA A 221 -2.27 2.70 -40.63
CA ALA A 221 -2.36 2.96 -42.07
C ALA A 221 -1.97 4.40 -42.42
N GLU A 222 -2.34 5.38 -41.60
CA GLU A 222 -1.96 6.78 -41.77
C GLU A 222 -0.46 6.99 -41.54
N GLN A 223 0.13 6.32 -40.54
CA GLN A 223 1.57 6.32 -40.32
C GLN A 223 2.34 5.65 -41.46
N ALA A 224 1.87 4.49 -41.94
CA ALA A 224 2.47 3.80 -43.07
C ALA A 224 2.37 4.62 -44.37
N ALA A 225 1.24 5.31 -44.59
CA ALA A 225 1.08 6.23 -45.72
C ALA A 225 2.00 7.45 -45.61
N LEU A 226 2.17 8.01 -44.40
CA LEU A 226 3.14 9.08 -44.12
C LEU A 226 4.58 8.62 -44.34
N GLU A 227 4.92 7.38 -43.99
CA GLU A 227 6.23 6.79 -44.25
C GLU A 227 6.47 6.56 -45.74
N GLN A 228 5.49 6.04 -46.47
CA GLN A 228 5.57 5.90 -47.94
C GLN A 228 5.70 7.25 -48.65
N LEU A 229 4.94 8.26 -48.23
CA LEU A 229 5.04 9.63 -48.77
C LEU A 229 6.41 10.27 -48.48
N LYS A 230 7.03 9.95 -47.34
CA LYS A 230 8.40 10.36 -47.02
C LYS A 230 9.45 9.62 -47.85
N GLU A 231 9.19 8.39 -48.24
CA GLU A 231 10.08 7.56 -49.06
C GLU A 231 10.00 7.91 -50.56
N GLU A 232 8.81 8.24 -51.07
CA GLU A 232 8.57 8.63 -52.47
C GLU A 232 8.95 10.09 -52.78
N ASN A 233 8.89 10.98 -51.79
CA ASN A 233 9.29 12.39 -51.91
C ASN A 233 10.33 12.78 -50.82
N PRO A 234 11.58 12.33 -50.96
CA PRO A 234 12.63 12.60 -49.98
C PRO A 234 12.98 14.10 -49.86
N ASP A 235 12.80 14.87 -50.93
CA ASP A 235 13.12 16.31 -50.97
C ASP A 235 12.10 17.21 -50.25
N ALA A 236 10.86 16.72 -50.01
CA ALA A 236 9.81 17.51 -49.38
C ALA A 236 9.82 17.46 -47.84
N TYR A 237 10.51 16.48 -47.25
CA TYR A 237 10.58 16.25 -45.79
C TYR A 237 12.01 16.25 -45.24
N ALA A 238 13.01 16.58 -46.06
CA ALA A 238 14.36 16.89 -45.58
C ALA A 238 14.26 18.08 -44.61
N LYS A 239 14.65 17.86 -43.35
CA LYS A 239 14.77 18.92 -42.35
C LYS A 239 15.69 19.99 -42.96
N PRO A 240 15.26 21.26 -43.12
CA PRO A 240 16.13 22.28 -43.68
C PRO A 240 17.38 22.37 -42.80
N GLU A 241 18.56 22.25 -43.41
CA GLU A 241 19.82 22.47 -42.71
C GLU A 241 19.80 23.91 -42.19
N ARG A 242 19.87 24.05 -40.86
CA ARG A 242 19.98 25.36 -40.22
C ARG A 242 21.41 25.82 -40.42
N GLU A 243 21.63 26.76 -41.32
CA GLU A 243 22.92 27.43 -41.47
C GLU A 243 23.33 28.10 -40.14
N PRO A 244 24.61 28.08 -39.76
CA PRO A 244 25.07 28.83 -38.60
C PRO A 244 25.31 30.29 -39.02
N GLU A 245 24.37 31.19 -38.76
CA GLU A 245 24.64 32.62 -38.81
C GLU A 245 25.32 33.07 -37.51
N GLU A 246 26.54 33.58 -37.65
CA GLU A 246 27.24 34.37 -36.65
C GLU A 246 26.57 35.75 -36.50
N GLY A 247 26.29 36.17 -35.27
CA GLY A 247 26.39 37.57 -34.85
C GLY A 247 25.11 38.37 -34.59
N GLU A 248 25.04 38.84 -33.33
CA GLU A 248 24.46 40.12 -32.85
C GLU A 248 22.95 40.24 -32.52
N GLU A 249 22.71 40.27 -31.20
CA GLU A 249 21.98 41.29 -30.40
C GLU A 249 20.45 41.47 -30.46
N GLY A 250 19.85 41.44 -29.25
CA GLY A 250 18.71 42.26 -28.82
C GLY A 250 17.33 41.60 -28.99
N GLU A 251 16.80 40.93 -27.97
CA GLU A 251 15.86 41.49 -26.97
C GLU A 251 14.53 42.05 -27.53
N ALA A 252 13.42 41.37 -27.21
CA ALA A 252 12.13 41.97 -26.86
C ALA A 252 11.22 40.86 -26.29
N GLU A 253 11.11 40.79 -24.97
CA GLU A 253 9.93 41.21 -24.20
C GLU A 253 8.75 40.22 -24.24
N SER A 254 8.68 39.43 -23.18
CA SER A 254 7.44 38.92 -22.62
C SER A 254 6.75 40.00 -21.76
N SER A 255 5.51 40.34 -22.08
CA SER A 255 4.52 40.88 -21.14
C SER A 255 3.24 40.03 -21.30
N ASP A 256 2.85 39.25 -20.29
CA ASP A 256 2.03 39.60 -19.10
C ASP A 256 0.53 39.64 -19.49
N SER A 257 -0.43 38.98 -18.83
CA SER A 257 -0.63 38.77 -17.39
C SER A 257 -1.83 37.83 -17.19
N ASP A 258 -1.95 37.22 -16.00
CA ASP A 258 -3.21 37.35 -15.28
C ASP A 258 -3.00 37.28 -13.75
N GLN A 259 -3.04 38.48 -13.17
CA GLN A 259 -3.49 38.95 -11.85
C GLN A 259 -3.57 37.98 -10.65
N THR A 260 -2.91 38.37 -9.55
CA THR A 260 -3.50 39.11 -8.39
C THR A 260 -2.47 39.15 -7.24
N SER A 261 -1.88 40.32 -6.97
CA SER A 261 -2.13 41.23 -5.82
C SER A 261 -1.73 40.64 -4.45
N ASN A 262 -1.02 41.31 -3.54
CA ASN A 262 -0.62 42.72 -3.42
C ASN A 262 0.44 42.84 -2.31
N ASP A 263 0.99 44.04 -2.23
CA ASP A 263 1.50 44.74 -1.03
C ASP A 263 3.00 44.66 -0.71
N GLU A 264 3.70 45.68 -1.25
CA GLU A 264 4.32 46.81 -0.53
C GLU A 264 5.05 46.51 0.78
N SER A 265 6.18 47.13 1.13
CA SER A 265 7.18 47.98 0.50
C SER A 265 8.33 48.05 1.53
N PRO A 266 9.58 48.31 1.13
CA PRO A 266 10.75 48.19 2.00
C PRO A 266 11.22 49.55 2.53
N GLU A 267 11.99 49.56 3.61
CA GLU A 267 13.11 50.50 3.77
C GLU A 267 14.10 50.02 4.86
N GLU A 268 15.38 50.16 4.48
CA GLU A 268 16.66 49.98 5.20
C GLU A 268 17.20 48.57 5.50
#